data_AF-A0A7C5MAA8-F1
#
_entry.id   AF-A0A7C5MAA8-F1
#
_cell.length_a   1.000
_cell.length_b   1.000
_cell.length_c   1.000
_cell.angle_alpha   90.00
_cell.angle_beta   90.00
_cell.angle_gamma   90.00
#
_symmetry.space_group_name_H-M   'P 1'
#
loop_
_entity.id
_entity.type
_entity.pdbx_description
1 polymer ?
#
loop_
_entity_poly.entity_id
_entity_poly.type
_entity_poly.pdbx_seq_one_letter_code
_entity_poly.pdbx_strand_id
1 'polypeptide(L)'
;MDKIDLYEVYRLLFKKFGSQGWWPTTAPGEAKPKHRGKRPDTEKEKLEIVIGAILTQNTSWKNVERAIENLNRNKLMDIDALNLVDTKHLAQVIKPAGYYNQKAERIKNFIRFLLDEFDGSFSKLFSMNLTDLRNKLLSLKGIGKETADSIILYAALKPIFVVDAYTKRIAERIGLGKKDYDELQKIFMESLPEDQKLF
;
A
#
# COMPACT_ATOMS: atom_id res chain seq x y z
N MET A 1 28.77 -8.95 -19.83
CA MET A 1 28.29 -8.38 -18.55
C MET A 1 27.25 -9.36 -18.05
N ASP A 2 27.52 -10.07 -16.96
CA ASP A 2 26.61 -11.11 -16.47
C ASP A 2 25.26 -10.49 -16.12
N LYS A 3 24.19 -11.13 -16.57
CA LYS A 3 22.82 -10.70 -16.28
C LYS A 3 22.63 -10.79 -14.76
N ILE A 4 22.27 -9.68 -14.13
CA ILE A 4 22.03 -9.64 -12.68
C ILE A 4 20.89 -10.62 -12.36
N ASP A 5 21.17 -11.59 -11.49
CA ASP A 5 20.17 -12.52 -10.97
C ASP A 5 19.43 -11.88 -9.80
N LEU A 6 18.22 -11.36 -10.08
CA LEU A 6 17.38 -10.72 -9.06
C LEU A 6 16.88 -11.70 -8.00
N TYR A 7 16.78 -12.98 -8.33
CA TYR A 7 16.40 -14.00 -7.37
C TYR A 7 17.54 -14.26 -6.37
N GLU A 8 18.80 -14.25 -6.82
CA GLU A 8 19.96 -14.27 -5.91
C GLU A 8 20.00 -13.02 -5.02
N VAL A 9 19.73 -11.83 -5.57
CA VAL A 9 19.64 -10.60 -4.77
C VAL A 9 18.57 -10.74 -3.68
N TYR A 10 17.37 -11.24 -4.02
CA TYR A 10 16.32 -11.55 -3.05
C TYR A 10 16.81 -12.52 -1.98
N ARG A 11 17.44 -13.65 -2.36
CA ARG A 11 17.95 -14.66 -1.41
C ARG A 11 18.99 -14.08 -0.45
N LEU A 12 19.89 -13.23 -0.93
CA LEU A 12 20.91 -12.57 -0.11
C LEU A 12 20.28 -11.59 0.89
N LEU A 13 19.32 -10.78 0.45
CA LEU A 13 18.58 -9.86 1.33
C LEU A 13 17.77 -10.64 2.38
N PHE A 14 17.07 -11.69 1.97
CA PHE A 14 16.30 -12.53 2.88
C PHE A 14 17.18 -13.24 3.91
N LYS A 15 18.34 -13.77 3.50
CA LYS A 15 19.32 -14.37 4.41
C LYS A 15 19.84 -13.36 5.45
N LYS A 16 20.00 -12.09 5.05
CA LYS A 16 20.54 -11.04 5.92
C LYS A 16 19.51 -10.47 6.90
N PHE A 17 18.30 -10.20 6.43
CA PHE A 17 17.28 -9.47 7.18
C PHE A 17 16.18 -10.37 7.74
N GLY A 18 15.99 -11.57 7.18
CA GLY A 18 14.88 -12.44 7.50
C GLY A 18 13.54 -11.91 7.00
N SER A 19 12.45 -12.58 7.36
CA SER A 19 11.09 -12.10 7.08
C SER A 19 10.83 -10.80 7.83
N GLN A 20 10.44 -9.75 7.10
CA GLN A 20 9.99 -8.47 7.69
C GLN A 20 8.49 -8.48 8.04
N GLY A 21 7.81 -9.63 7.87
CA GLY A 21 6.36 -9.74 7.96
C GLY A 21 5.65 -9.17 6.73
N TRP A 22 4.32 -9.31 6.73
CA TRP A 22 3.44 -8.61 5.78
C TRP A 22 3.12 -7.20 6.29
N TRP A 23 2.37 -6.44 5.50
CA TRP A 23 1.87 -5.12 5.90
C TRP A 23 1.23 -5.15 7.31
N PRO A 24 1.62 -4.24 8.22
CA PRO A 24 1.14 -4.28 9.60
C PRO A 24 -0.32 -3.82 9.69
N THR A 25 -1.10 -4.50 10.52
CA THR A 25 -2.53 -4.22 10.70
C THR A 25 -2.89 -4.27 12.18
N THR A 26 -3.95 -3.55 12.54
CA THR A 26 -4.42 -3.42 13.93
C THR A 26 -5.36 -4.56 14.29
N ALA A 27 -5.06 -5.26 15.39
CA ALA A 27 -5.90 -6.33 15.90
C ALA A 27 -7.22 -5.79 16.49
N PRO A 28 -8.31 -6.59 16.52
CA PRO A 28 -9.54 -6.22 17.21
C PRO A 28 -9.28 -5.79 18.66
N GLY A 29 -9.85 -4.67 19.08
CA GLY A 29 -9.66 -4.10 20.42
C GLY A 29 -8.36 -3.32 20.62
N GLU A 30 -7.43 -3.33 19.65
CA GLU A 30 -6.23 -2.50 19.68
C GLU A 30 -6.40 -1.20 18.87
N ALA A 31 -5.45 -0.28 19.04
CA ALA A 31 -5.37 0.94 18.24
C ALA A 31 -4.15 0.99 17.33
N LYS A 32 -3.04 0.36 17.73
CA LYS A 32 -1.75 0.50 17.05
C LYS A 32 -1.52 -0.67 16.09
N PRO A 33 -1.15 -0.43 14.82
CA PRO A 33 -0.84 -1.49 13.87
C PRO A 33 0.46 -2.21 14.26
N LYS A 34 0.53 -3.52 13.97
CA LYS A 34 1.70 -4.36 14.21
C LYS A 34 1.93 -5.33 13.06
N HIS A 35 3.19 -5.65 12.77
CA HIS A 35 3.50 -6.76 11.87
C HIS A 35 3.12 -8.08 12.56
N ARG A 36 2.03 -8.69 12.08
CA ARG A 36 1.52 -9.97 12.62
C ARG A 36 1.93 -11.18 11.79
N GLY A 37 2.64 -10.96 10.68
CA GLY A 37 3.03 -12.02 9.73
C GLY A 37 1.84 -12.65 9.00
N LYS A 38 0.65 -12.02 9.08
CA LYS A 38 -0.59 -12.49 8.46
C LYS A 38 -0.98 -11.56 7.31
N ARG A 39 -1.61 -12.15 6.30
CA ARG A 39 -2.29 -11.41 5.23
C ARG A 39 -3.61 -10.86 5.76
N PRO A 40 -4.13 -9.74 5.21
CA PRO A 40 -5.45 -9.25 5.55
C PRO A 40 -6.51 -10.32 5.27
N ASP A 41 -7.38 -10.57 6.24
CA ASP A 41 -8.50 -11.49 6.15
C ASP A 41 -9.87 -10.80 6.32
N THR A 42 -9.89 -9.57 6.85
CA THR A 42 -11.12 -8.77 7.02
C THR A 42 -11.17 -7.53 6.12
N GLU A 43 -12.37 -7.03 5.85
CA GLU A 43 -12.58 -5.76 5.13
C GLU A 43 -11.92 -4.57 5.87
N LYS A 44 -11.91 -4.59 7.21
CA LYS A 44 -11.25 -3.56 8.02
C LYS A 44 -9.73 -3.57 7.84
N GLU A 45 -9.12 -4.74 7.77
CA GLU A 45 -7.68 -4.84 7.52
C GLU A 45 -7.32 -4.39 6.10
N LYS A 46 -8.13 -4.75 5.09
CA LYS A 46 -7.98 -4.24 3.72
C LYS A 46 -8.10 -2.71 3.68
N LEU A 47 -9.08 -2.14 4.37
CA LEU A 47 -9.22 -0.69 4.52
C LEU A 47 -7.96 -0.08 5.13
N GLU A 48 -7.47 -0.61 6.25
CA GLU A 48 -6.31 -0.07 6.93
C GLU A 48 -5.05 -0.11 6.05
N ILE A 49 -4.87 -1.17 5.26
CA ILE A 49 -3.77 -1.25 4.28
C ILE A 49 -3.92 -0.18 3.20
N VAL A 50 -5.11 0.00 2.64
CA VAL A 50 -5.36 1.01 1.61
C VAL A 50 -5.11 2.42 2.14
N ILE A 51 -5.65 2.74 3.31
CA ILE A 51 -5.42 4.03 3.97
C ILE A 51 -3.93 4.19 4.28
N GLY A 52 -3.26 3.14 4.77
CA GLY A 52 -1.81 3.13 4.99
C GLY A 52 -1.01 3.44 3.72
N ALA A 53 -1.38 2.87 2.58
CA ALA A 53 -0.71 3.11 1.29
C ALA A 53 -0.87 4.58 0.84
N ILE A 54 -2.04 5.18 1.04
CA ILE A 54 -2.27 6.61 0.79
C ILE A 54 -1.45 7.46 1.75
N LEU A 55 -1.41 7.09 3.03
CA LEU A 55 -0.72 7.83 4.07
C LEU A 55 0.81 7.78 3.93
N THR A 56 1.36 6.72 3.35
CA THR A 56 2.81 6.49 3.20
C THR A 56 3.48 7.47 2.22
N GLN A 57 2.71 8.07 1.31
CA GLN A 57 3.27 9.02 0.35
C GLN A 57 4.05 10.16 1.03
N ASN A 58 5.33 10.30 0.68
CA ASN A 58 6.23 11.35 1.20
C ASN A 58 6.26 11.45 2.74
N THR A 59 6.24 10.33 3.45
CA THR A 59 6.38 10.31 4.92
C THR A 59 7.07 9.04 5.40
N SER A 60 7.48 9.03 6.67
CA SER A 60 8.05 7.82 7.28
C SER A 60 6.95 6.89 7.80
N TRP A 61 7.21 5.58 7.79
CA TRP A 61 6.27 4.60 8.33
C TRP A 61 5.86 4.90 9.78
N LYS A 62 6.81 5.33 10.63
CA LYS A 62 6.54 5.75 12.03
C LYS A 62 5.44 6.83 12.13
N ASN A 63 5.37 7.74 11.17
CA ASN A 63 4.33 8.77 11.12
C ASN A 63 2.99 8.22 10.62
N VAL A 64 3.02 7.26 9.70
CA VAL A 64 1.83 6.53 9.24
C VAL A 64 1.21 5.75 10.39
N GLU A 65 2.02 5.02 11.16
CA GLU A 65 1.55 4.25 12.32
C GLU A 65 0.83 5.14 13.34
N ARG A 66 1.37 6.33 13.61
CA ARG A 66 0.72 7.31 14.50
C ARG A 66 -0.61 7.81 13.94
N ALA A 67 -0.69 8.03 12.63
CA ALA A 67 -1.93 8.45 11.99
C ALA A 67 -2.99 7.32 12.00
N ILE A 68 -2.60 6.08 11.74
CA ILE A 68 -3.48 4.89 11.85
C ILE A 68 -3.95 4.72 13.29
N GLU A 69 -3.05 4.86 14.27
CA GLU A 69 -3.41 4.79 15.68
C GLU A 69 -4.46 5.86 16.05
N ASN A 70 -4.27 7.09 15.57
CA ASN A 70 -5.26 8.16 15.76
C ASN A 70 -6.60 7.80 15.09
N LEU A 71 -6.61 7.28 13.86
CA LEU A 71 -7.84 6.86 13.18
C LEU A 71 -8.59 5.79 13.99
N ASN A 72 -7.88 4.76 14.46
CA ASN A 72 -8.47 3.70 15.27
C ASN A 72 -9.01 4.23 16.61
N ARG A 73 -8.27 5.10 17.32
CA ARG A 73 -8.73 5.72 18.58
C ARG A 73 -9.97 6.59 18.40
N ASN A 74 -10.10 7.27 17.26
CA ASN A 74 -11.26 8.08 16.91
C ASN A 74 -12.39 7.27 16.25
N LYS A 75 -12.26 5.94 16.15
CA LYS A 75 -13.21 5.04 15.45
C LYS A 75 -13.46 5.45 13.99
N LEU A 76 -12.46 6.04 13.34
CA LEU A 76 -12.48 6.46 11.95
C LEU A 76 -11.85 5.44 11.00
N MET A 77 -11.37 4.28 11.47
CA MET A 77 -10.95 3.19 10.57
C MET A 77 -12.15 2.33 10.18
N ASP A 78 -13.09 2.96 9.49
CA ASP A 78 -14.37 2.41 9.07
C ASP A 78 -14.87 3.18 7.82
N ILE A 79 -15.51 2.50 6.88
CA ILE A 79 -15.88 3.10 5.59
C ILE A 79 -16.93 4.20 5.78
N ASP A 80 -17.98 3.93 6.56
CA ASP A 80 -19.07 4.88 6.80
C ASP A 80 -18.56 6.06 7.63
N ALA A 81 -17.75 5.78 8.67
CA ALA A 81 -17.14 6.83 9.47
C ALA A 81 -16.25 7.76 8.63
N LEU A 82 -15.42 7.21 7.73
CA LEU A 82 -14.60 8.01 6.81
C LEU A 82 -15.45 8.77 5.78
N ASN A 83 -16.57 8.20 5.35
CA ASN A 83 -17.48 8.88 4.44
C ASN A 83 -18.20 10.06 5.09
N LEU A 84 -18.58 9.94 6.38
CA LEU A 84 -19.36 10.95 7.09
C LEU A 84 -18.51 12.02 7.78
N VAL A 85 -17.29 11.69 8.20
CA VAL A 85 -16.42 12.64 8.91
C VAL A 85 -16.07 13.86 8.04
N ASP A 86 -16.06 15.03 8.66
CA ASP A 86 -15.61 16.27 8.01
C ASP A 86 -14.14 16.15 7.59
N THR A 87 -13.82 16.63 6.37
CA THR A 87 -12.48 16.50 5.82
C THR A 87 -11.44 17.25 6.64
N LYS A 88 -11.76 18.40 7.25
CA LYS A 88 -10.82 19.13 8.10
C LYS A 88 -10.56 18.37 9.41
N HIS A 89 -11.58 17.75 9.98
CA HIS A 89 -11.41 16.89 11.15
C HIS A 89 -10.52 15.67 10.82
N LEU A 90 -10.82 14.96 9.73
CA LEU A 90 -9.97 13.85 9.26
C LEU A 90 -8.52 14.29 9.08
N ALA A 91 -8.30 15.46 8.45
CA ALA A 91 -6.99 16.04 8.23
C ALA A 91 -6.23 16.30 9.56
N GLN A 92 -6.91 16.69 10.64
CA GLN A 92 -6.28 16.82 11.96
C GLN A 92 -5.90 15.45 12.55
N VAL A 93 -6.77 14.44 12.41
CA VAL A 93 -6.52 13.09 12.94
C VAL A 93 -5.28 12.47 12.27
N ILE A 94 -5.13 12.64 10.95
CA ILE A 94 -3.99 12.10 10.19
C ILE A 94 -2.80 13.07 10.08
N LYS A 95 -2.82 14.19 10.79
CA LYS A 95 -1.76 15.22 10.78
C LYS A 95 -0.33 14.68 10.89
N PRO A 96 -0.04 13.65 11.71
CA PRO A 96 1.31 13.08 11.80
C PRO A 96 1.89 12.62 10.46
N ALA A 97 1.06 12.18 9.51
CA ALA A 97 1.50 11.68 8.22
C ALA A 97 2.02 12.76 7.26
N GLY A 98 1.86 14.06 7.57
CA GLY A 98 2.26 15.16 6.68
C GLY A 98 1.39 15.26 5.42
N TYR A 99 1.39 16.42 4.74
CA TYR A 99 0.47 16.70 3.61
C TYR A 99 -0.99 16.32 3.90
N TYR A 100 -1.39 16.51 5.16
CA TYR A 100 -2.58 15.88 5.74
C TYR A 100 -3.87 16.38 5.10
N ASN A 101 -3.93 17.64 4.63
CA ASN A 101 -5.07 18.14 3.88
C ASN A 101 -5.23 17.40 2.55
N GLN A 102 -4.15 17.21 1.78
CA GLN A 102 -4.20 16.48 0.51
C GLN A 102 -4.51 15.00 0.72
N LYS A 103 -3.94 14.40 1.78
CA LYS A 103 -4.19 12.99 2.11
C LYS A 103 -5.62 12.76 2.60
N ALA A 104 -6.20 13.69 3.36
CA ALA A 104 -7.60 13.59 3.78
C ALA A 104 -8.54 13.60 2.56
N GLU A 105 -8.33 14.52 1.61
CA GLU A 105 -9.10 14.54 0.35
C GLU A 105 -8.94 13.25 -0.46
N ARG A 106 -7.72 12.69 -0.53
CA ARG A 106 -7.47 11.41 -1.21
C ARG A 106 -8.20 10.24 -0.55
N ILE A 107 -8.21 10.19 0.78
CA ILE A 107 -8.98 9.18 1.53
C ILE A 107 -10.47 9.34 1.21
N LYS A 108 -11.01 10.56 1.28
CA LYS A 108 -12.42 10.82 0.94
C LYS A 108 -12.75 10.42 -0.49
N ASN A 109 -11.88 10.73 -1.45
CA ASN A 109 -12.04 10.32 -2.85
C ASN A 109 -12.07 8.80 -3.00
N PHE A 110 -11.14 8.09 -2.36
CA PHE A 110 -11.10 6.64 -2.42
C PHE A 110 -12.35 6.01 -1.79
N ILE A 111 -12.78 6.51 -0.64
CA ILE A 111 -13.97 6.00 0.07
C ILE A 111 -15.24 6.23 -0.75
N ARG A 112 -15.42 7.41 -1.36
CA ARG A 112 -16.54 7.66 -2.28
C ARG A 112 -16.52 6.70 -3.47
N PHE A 113 -15.37 6.56 -4.13
CA PHE A 113 -15.20 5.59 -5.23
C PHE A 113 -15.61 4.16 -4.82
N LEU A 114 -15.16 3.71 -3.64
CA LEU A 114 -15.48 2.37 -3.15
C LEU A 114 -16.98 2.21 -2.87
N LEU A 115 -17.62 3.24 -2.30
CA LEU A 115 -19.06 3.24 -2.04
C LEU A 115 -19.88 3.28 -3.33
N ASP A 116 -19.56 4.21 -4.24
CA ASP A 116 -20.34 4.49 -5.44
C ASP A 116 -20.24 3.36 -6.48
N GLU A 117 -19.07 2.75 -6.64
CA GLU A 117 -18.84 1.73 -7.69
C GLU A 117 -18.87 0.29 -7.17
N PHE A 118 -18.68 0.08 -5.86
CA PHE A 118 -18.50 -1.26 -5.26
C PHE A 118 -19.30 -1.47 -3.97
N ASP A 119 -20.26 -0.61 -3.66
CA ASP A 119 -21.09 -0.68 -2.45
C ASP A 119 -20.28 -0.81 -1.15
N GLY A 120 -19.11 -0.18 -1.09
CA GLY A 120 -18.22 -0.25 0.08
C GLY A 120 -17.46 -1.58 0.21
N SER A 121 -17.49 -2.47 -0.78
CA SER A 121 -16.91 -3.82 -0.67
C SER A 121 -15.55 -3.94 -1.34
N PHE A 122 -14.50 -4.19 -0.55
CA PHE A 122 -13.20 -4.58 -1.08
C PHE A 122 -13.24 -5.92 -1.79
N SER A 123 -14.12 -6.82 -1.36
CA SER A 123 -14.29 -8.11 -2.03
C SER A 123 -14.80 -7.96 -3.47
N LYS A 124 -15.69 -6.99 -3.75
CA LYS A 124 -16.12 -6.64 -5.12
C LYS A 124 -15.02 -5.93 -5.90
N LEU A 125 -14.33 -4.94 -5.30
CA LEU A 125 -13.22 -4.25 -5.96
C LEU A 125 -12.08 -5.21 -6.32
N PHE A 126 -11.69 -6.08 -5.40
CA PHE A 126 -10.54 -6.99 -5.57
C PHE A 126 -10.87 -8.27 -6.34
N SER A 127 -12.13 -8.52 -6.70
CA SER A 127 -12.47 -9.59 -7.65
C SER A 127 -12.07 -9.26 -9.08
N MET A 128 -11.81 -7.99 -9.39
CA MET A 128 -11.29 -7.56 -10.68
C MET A 128 -9.94 -8.22 -10.99
N ASN A 129 -9.65 -8.44 -12.27
CA ASN A 129 -8.32 -8.88 -12.68
C ASN A 129 -7.27 -7.77 -12.41
N LEU A 130 -5.99 -8.15 -12.37
CA LEU A 130 -4.89 -7.27 -11.98
C LEU A 130 -4.83 -5.98 -12.83
N THR A 131 -4.96 -6.13 -14.15
CA THR A 131 -4.87 -5.00 -15.09
C THR A 131 -6.02 -4.02 -14.91
N ASP A 132 -7.25 -4.53 -14.82
CA ASP A 132 -8.43 -3.67 -14.65
C ASP A 132 -8.42 -2.97 -13.29
N LEU A 133 -8.04 -3.69 -12.22
CA LEU A 133 -7.91 -3.12 -10.88
C LEU A 133 -6.87 -2.00 -10.88
N ARG A 134 -5.71 -2.21 -11.48
CA ARG A 134 -4.65 -1.19 -11.59
C ARG A 134 -5.13 0.03 -12.35
N ASN A 135 -5.80 -0.15 -13.48
CA ASN A 135 -6.33 0.95 -14.27
C ASN A 135 -7.39 1.76 -13.50
N LYS A 136 -8.27 1.09 -12.74
CA LYS A 136 -9.24 1.77 -11.86
C LYS A 136 -8.54 2.56 -10.74
N LEU A 137 -7.57 1.97 -10.05
CA LEU A 137 -6.86 2.67 -8.99
C LEU A 137 -6.09 3.90 -9.51
N LEU A 138 -5.45 3.78 -10.68
CA LEU A 138 -4.72 4.88 -11.31
C LEU A 138 -5.61 6.00 -11.87
N SER A 139 -6.89 5.75 -12.11
CA SER A 139 -7.83 6.81 -12.51
C SER A 139 -8.19 7.73 -11.35
N LEU A 140 -7.99 7.30 -10.11
CA LEU A 140 -8.29 8.08 -8.91
C LEU A 140 -7.28 9.21 -8.72
N LYS A 141 -7.78 10.45 -8.67
CA LYS A 141 -6.97 11.64 -8.43
C LYS A 141 -6.18 11.51 -7.12
N GLY A 142 -4.85 11.46 -7.25
CA GLY A 142 -3.91 11.39 -6.13
C GLY A 142 -3.44 9.98 -5.75
N ILE A 143 -3.87 8.95 -6.49
CA ILE A 143 -3.30 7.61 -6.44
C ILE A 143 -2.30 7.47 -7.59
N GLY A 144 -1.03 7.38 -7.23
CA GLY A 144 0.06 7.09 -8.18
C GLY A 144 0.38 5.59 -8.24
N LYS A 145 1.28 5.20 -9.14
CA LYS A 145 1.69 3.81 -9.38
C LYS A 145 2.12 3.07 -8.11
N GLU A 146 2.99 3.69 -7.31
CA GLU A 146 3.46 3.10 -6.05
C GLU A 146 2.30 2.79 -5.09
N THR A 147 1.35 3.72 -4.95
CA THR A 147 0.17 3.53 -4.09
C THR A 147 -0.80 2.50 -4.66
N ALA A 148 -1.08 2.55 -5.97
CA ALA A 148 -1.95 1.58 -6.63
C ALA A 148 -1.39 0.16 -6.48
N ASP A 149 -0.11 -0.02 -6.77
CA ASP A 149 0.53 -1.34 -6.73
C ASP A 149 0.69 -1.82 -5.29
N SER A 150 0.90 -0.92 -4.31
CA SER A 150 0.83 -1.26 -2.88
C SER A 150 -0.55 -1.79 -2.46
N ILE A 151 -1.63 -1.16 -2.93
CA ILE A 151 -3.00 -1.62 -2.66
C ILE A 151 -3.21 -3.02 -3.27
N ILE A 152 -2.80 -3.20 -4.52
CA ILE A 152 -2.97 -4.47 -5.25
C ILE A 152 -2.19 -5.61 -4.58
N LEU A 153 -0.93 -5.36 -4.23
CA LEU A 153 -0.08 -6.36 -3.57
C LEU A 153 -0.59 -6.65 -2.16
N TYR A 154 -0.64 -5.63 -1.31
CA TYR A 154 -0.80 -5.84 0.13
C TYR A 154 -2.24 -6.05 0.58
N ALA A 155 -3.23 -5.41 -0.07
CA ALA A 155 -4.64 -5.52 0.29
C ALA A 155 -5.40 -6.52 -0.60
N ALA A 156 -5.16 -6.49 -1.92
CA ALA A 156 -5.85 -7.37 -2.87
C ALA A 156 -5.16 -8.73 -3.05
N LEU A 157 -3.96 -8.93 -2.50
CA LEU A 157 -3.21 -10.19 -2.54
C LEU A 157 -2.92 -10.68 -3.97
N LYS A 158 -2.74 -9.75 -4.91
CA LYS A 158 -2.38 -10.06 -6.30
C LYS A 158 -0.90 -9.78 -6.52
N PRO A 159 -0.16 -10.67 -7.20
CA PRO A 159 1.28 -10.52 -7.37
C PRO A 159 1.58 -9.35 -8.31
N ILE A 160 2.01 -8.23 -7.74
CA ILE A 160 2.58 -7.09 -8.47
C ILE A 160 3.75 -6.52 -7.67
N PHE A 161 4.87 -6.26 -8.34
CA PHE A 161 6.07 -5.74 -7.69
C PHE A 161 5.95 -4.22 -7.47
N VAL A 162 6.07 -3.77 -6.22
CA VAL A 162 6.01 -2.34 -5.86
C VAL A 162 7.40 -1.71 -6.03
N VAL A 163 7.48 -0.61 -6.78
CA VAL A 163 8.73 0.14 -6.97
C VAL A 163 8.69 1.46 -6.20
N ASP A 164 9.54 1.59 -5.20
CA ASP A 164 9.69 2.83 -4.44
C ASP A 164 11.07 3.46 -4.63
N ALA A 165 11.35 4.52 -3.87
CA ALA A 165 12.66 5.19 -3.89
C ALA A 165 13.81 4.28 -3.42
N TYR A 166 13.55 3.32 -2.53
CA TYR A 166 14.58 2.38 -2.06
C TYR A 166 14.91 1.35 -3.13
N THR A 167 13.89 0.79 -3.79
CA THR A 167 13.99 -0.11 -4.93
C THR A 167 14.82 0.51 -6.04
N LYS A 168 14.50 1.75 -6.44
CA LYS A 168 15.25 2.50 -7.46
C LYS A 168 16.74 2.64 -7.09
N ARG A 169 17.02 3.03 -5.85
CA ARG A 169 18.39 3.19 -5.35
C ARG A 169 19.15 1.87 -5.27
N ILE A 170 18.49 0.77 -4.91
CA ILE A 170 19.10 -0.57 -4.92
C ILE A 170 19.39 -0.97 -6.36
N ALA A 171 18.42 -0.84 -7.27
CA ALA A 171 18.57 -1.15 -8.69
C ALA A 171 19.76 -0.42 -9.32
N GLU A 172 19.91 0.89 -9.06
CA GLU A 172 21.07 1.66 -9.52
C GLU A 172 22.38 1.11 -8.97
N ARG A 173 22.45 0.80 -7.67
CA ARG A 173 23.67 0.32 -6.98
C ARG A 173 24.10 -1.08 -7.42
N ILE A 174 23.16 -1.95 -7.76
CA ILE A 174 23.47 -3.32 -8.24
C ILE A 174 23.78 -3.36 -9.74
N GLY A 175 23.73 -2.22 -10.44
CA GLY A 175 24.09 -2.13 -11.86
C GLY A 175 22.94 -2.28 -12.85
N LEU A 176 21.68 -2.22 -12.41
CA LEU A 176 20.54 -2.11 -13.34
C LEU A 176 20.44 -0.73 -13.99
N GLY A 177 21.19 0.26 -13.49
CA GLY A 177 21.17 1.63 -13.98
C GLY A 177 19.89 2.38 -13.60
N LYS A 178 19.85 3.65 -13.98
CA LYS A 178 18.71 4.53 -13.71
C LYS A 178 17.56 4.17 -14.65
N LYS A 179 16.40 3.85 -14.06
CA LYS A 179 15.19 3.44 -14.75
C LYS A 179 13.98 4.08 -14.10
N ASP A 180 12.92 4.26 -14.86
CA ASP A 180 11.66 4.74 -14.33
C ASP A 180 10.90 3.65 -13.55
N TYR A 181 9.69 3.99 -13.09
CA TYR A 181 8.87 3.06 -12.31
C TYR A 181 8.48 1.82 -13.13
N ASP A 182 8.00 2.00 -14.36
CA ASP A 182 7.43 0.91 -15.16
C ASP A 182 8.54 0.01 -15.70
N GLU A 183 9.66 0.60 -16.11
CA GLU A 183 10.85 -0.14 -16.55
C GLU A 183 11.36 -1.06 -15.44
N LEU A 184 11.48 -0.56 -14.21
CA LEU A 184 11.91 -1.39 -13.08
C LEU A 184 10.87 -2.44 -12.73
N GLN A 185 9.60 -2.06 -12.61
CA GLN A 185 8.55 -3.02 -12.27
C GLN A 185 8.53 -4.18 -13.26
N LYS A 186 8.59 -3.88 -14.56
CA LYS A 186 8.65 -4.89 -15.61
C LYS A 186 9.85 -5.83 -15.42
N ILE A 187 11.04 -5.30 -15.18
CA ILE A 187 12.25 -6.11 -14.96
C ILE A 187 12.09 -7.05 -13.77
N PHE A 188 11.58 -6.57 -12.64
CA PHE A 188 11.36 -7.41 -11.46
C PHE A 188 10.29 -8.49 -11.72
N MET A 189 9.16 -8.09 -12.32
CA MET A 189 8.06 -9.01 -12.65
C MET A 189 8.48 -10.11 -13.64
N GLU A 190 9.35 -9.80 -14.63
CA GLU A 190 9.85 -10.78 -15.60
C GLU A 190 10.97 -11.67 -15.05
N SER A 191 11.65 -11.24 -13.99
CA SER A 191 12.82 -11.94 -13.44
C SER A 191 12.53 -12.76 -12.18
N LEU A 192 11.36 -12.58 -11.57
CA LEU A 192 10.94 -13.24 -10.34
C LEU A 192 9.66 -14.06 -10.58
N PRO A 193 9.46 -15.17 -9.86
CA PRO A 193 8.18 -15.90 -9.91
C PRO A 193 7.01 -15.00 -9.49
N GLU A 194 5.85 -15.17 -10.12
CA GLU A 194 4.60 -14.48 -9.77
C GLU A 194 4.00 -15.01 -8.45
N ASP A 195 4.70 -14.75 -7.34
CA ASP A 195 4.27 -15.09 -5.99
C ASP A 195 4.24 -13.83 -5.15
N GLN A 196 3.07 -13.49 -4.60
CA GLN A 196 2.91 -12.39 -3.66
C GLN A 196 3.82 -12.50 -2.42
N LYS A 197 4.38 -13.66 -2.08
CA LYS A 197 5.38 -13.79 -1.00
C LYS A 197 6.76 -13.25 -1.38
N LEU A 198 7.05 -13.19 -2.67
CA LEU A 198 8.33 -12.75 -3.22
C LEU A 198 8.33 -11.25 -3.54
N PHE A 199 7.16 -10.62 -3.58
CA PHE A 199 6.95 -9.21 -3.86
C PHE A 199 6.67 -8.41 -2.59
#